data_AF-A0A353DBR4-F1
#
_entry.id   AF-A0A353DBR4-F1
#
_cell.length_a   1.000
_cell.length_b   1.000
_cell.length_c   1.000
_cell.angle_alpha   90.00
_cell.angle_beta   90.00
_cell.angle_gamma   90.00
#
_symmetry.space_group_name_H-M   'P 1'
#
loop_
_entity.id
_entity.type
_entity.pdbx_description
1 polymer ?
#
loop_
_entity_poly.entity_id
_entity_poly.type
_entity_poly.pdbx_seq_one_letter_code
_entity_poly.pdbx_strand_id
1 'polypeptide(L)'
;MAKTSGLENLSREELLENLEGGLFDLLTTEEDYSDLAEMTLALGIRHFLMERFDQAKREDLLPLFDDAERLLAELVAHAGELGLVDLEEED
;
A
#
# COMPACT_ATOMS: atom_id res chain seq x y z
N MET A 1 -14.57 8.84 11.82
CA MET A 1 -13.63 8.40 12.87
C MET A 1 -13.78 6.89 13.03
N ALA A 2 -13.21 6.13 12.09
CA ALA A 2 -13.16 4.68 12.20
C ALA A 2 -12.09 4.30 13.24
N LYS A 3 -12.32 3.19 13.93
CA LYS A 3 -11.68 2.75 15.16
C LYS A 3 -10.16 2.58 15.04
N THR A 4 -9.38 3.54 15.54
CA THR A 4 -7.97 3.31 15.94
C THR A 4 -7.84 2.30 17.08
N SER A 5 -8.94 1.92 17.74
CA SER A 5 -8.95 1.12 18.98
C SER A 5 -8.52 -0.35 18.86
N GLY A 6 -7.92 -0.77 17.74
CA GLY A 6 -7.47 -2.16 17.52
C GLY A 6 -6.02 -2.28 17.07
N LEU A 7 -5.54 -1.36 16.22
CA LEU A 7 -4.19 -1.40 15.62
C LEU A 7 -3.07 -1.30 16.68
N GLU A 8 -3.34 -0.59 17.77
CA GLU A 8 -2.41 -0.39 18.88
C GLU A 8 -2.08 -1.67 19.67
N ASN A 9 -2.77 -2.78 19.43
CA ASN A 9 -2.46 -4.07 20.04
C ASN A 9 -1.94 -5.11 19.05
N LEU A 10 -1.91 -4.78 17.76
CA LEU A 10 -1.45 -5.70 16.71
C LEU A 10 0.08 -5.74 16.65
N SER A 11 0.62 -6.93 16.42
CA SER A 11 2.01 -7.14 16.06
C SER A 11 2.32 -6.50 14.70
N ARG A 12 3.62 -6.34 14.40
CA ARG A 12 4.07 -5.82 13.10
C ARG A 12 3.55 -6.68 11.94
N GLU A 13 3.58 -8.01 12.09
CA GLU A 13 3.11 -8.96 11.09
C GLU A 13 1.62 -8.81 10.85
N GLU A 14 0.81 -8.75 11.91
CA GLU A 14 -0.63 -8.49 11.80
C GLU A 14 -0.92 -7.13 11.15
N LEU A 15 -0.12 -6.10 11.40
CA LEU A 15 -0.28 -4.80 10.73
C LEU A 15 -0.01 -4.90 9.23
N LEU A 16 1.03 -5.62 8.80
CA LEU A 16 1.30 -5.82 7.37
C LEU A 16 0.18 -6.61 6.68
N GLU A 17 -0.37 -7.64 7.34
CA GLU A 17 -1.51 -8.39 6.81
C GLU A 17 -2.77 -7.52 6.69
N ASN A 18 -3.01 -6.63 7.65
CA ASN A 18 -4.14 -5.70 7.58
C ASN A 18 -3.94 -4.61 6.50
N LEU A 19 -2.71 -4.14 6.29
CA LEU A 19 -2.39 -3.23 5.17
C LEU A 19 -2.61 -3.92 3.82
N GLU A 20 -2.22 -5.19 3.70
CA GLU A 20 -2.45 -5.97 2.48
C GLU A 20 -3.95 -6.06 2.14
N GLY A 21 -4.78 -6.41 3.12
CA GLY A 21 -6.24 -6.47 2.94
C GLY A 21 -6.86 -5.11 2.63
N GLY A 22 -6.46 -4.06 3.36
CA GLY A 22 -6.99 -2.71 3.15
C GLY A 22 -6.64 -2.14 1.77
N LEU A 23 -5.42 -2.37 1.29
CA LEU A 23 -5.00 -1.98 -0.05
C LEU A 23 -5.77 -2.75 -1.14
N PHE A 24 -5.95 -4.06 -0.95
CA PHE A 24 -6.71 -4.87 -1.90
C PHE A 24 -8.15 -4.36 -2.02
N ASP A 25 -8.80 -4.10 -0.89
CA ASP A 25 -10.17 -3.57 -0.87
C ASP A 25 -10.21 -2.19 -1.55
N LEU A 26 -9.29 -1.28 -1.23
CA LEU A 26 -9.25 0.05 -1.84
C LEU A 26 -9.13 0.00 -3.37
N LEU A 27 -8.22 -0.84 -3.88
CA LEU A 27 -7.96 -0.99 -5.31
C LEU A 27 -9.10 -1.68 -6.07
N THR A 28 -9.85 -2.56 -5.41
CA THR A 28 -10.89 -3.36 -6.08
C THR A 28 -12.29 -2.78 -5.95
N THR A 29 -12.50 -1.84 -5.02
CA THR A 29 -13.83 -1.28 -4.73
C THR A 29 -14.03 0.14 -5.26
N GLU A 30 -12.96 0.91 -5.47
CA GLU A 30 -13.07 2.27 -6.02
C GLU A 30 -12.71 2.29 -7.51
N GLU A 31 -13.66 2.71 -8.35
CA GLU A 31 -13.50 2.73 -9.82
C GLU A 31 -12.34 3.62 -10.28
N ASP A 32 -12.01 4.64 -9.49
CA ASP A 32 -10.94 5.61 -9.74
C ASP A 32 -9.52 5.00 -9.71
N TYR A 33 -9.36 3.80 -9.14
CA TYR A 33 -8.06 3.11 -9.05
C TYR A 33 -7.94 1.89 -9.97
N SER A 34 -8.79 1.75 -10.98
CA SER A 34 -8.80 0.58 -11.87
C SER A 34 -7.46 0.31 -12.56
N ASP A 35 -6.79 1.33 -13.10
CA ASP A 35 -5.45 1.18 -13.70
C ASP A 35 -4.39 0.80 -12.65
N LEU A 36 -4.51 1.38 -11.45
CA LEU A 36 -3.67 1.09 -10.30
C LEU A 36 -3.88 -0.35 -9.79
N ALA A 37 -5.09 -0.87 -9.87
CA ALA A 37 -5.43 -2.24 -9.50
C ALA A 37 -4.74 -3.26 -10.43
N GLU A 38 -4.70 -3.00 -11.74
CA GLU A 38 -3.98 -3.83 -12.71
C GLU A 38 -2.47 -3.85 -12.43
N MET A 39 -1.86 -2.68 -12.18
CA MET A 39 -0.45 -2.58 -11.80
C MET A 39 -0.13 -3.32 -10.50
N THR A 40 -1.01 -3.20 -9.51
CA THR A 40 -0.80 -3.79 -8.20
C THR A 40 -0.97 -5.32 -8.23
N LEU A 41 -1.89 -5.84 -9.05
CA LEU A 41 -1.99 -7.26 -9.33
C LEU A 41 -0.72 -7.80 -10.02
N ALA A 42 -0.11 -7.02 -10.90
CA ALA A 42 1.15 -7.39 -11.56
C ALA A 42 2.35 -7.42 -10.59
N LEU A 43 2.39 -6.51 -9.62
CA LEU A 43 3.43 -6.43 -8.57
C LEU A 43 3.22 -7.45 -7.44
N GLY A 44 1.96 -7.68 -7.06
CA GLY A 44 1.56 -8.36 -5.83
C GLY A 44 1.71 -7.45 -4.61
N ILE A 45 0.58 -7.13 -3.95
CA ILE A 45 0.52 -6.24 -2.76
C ILE A 45 1.51 -6.67 -1.68
N ARG A 46 1.55 -7.97 -1.37
CA ARG A 46 2.46 -8.53 -0.38
C ARG A 46 3.93 -8.35 -0.74
N HIS A 47 4.28 -8.49 -2.02
CA HIS A 47 5.66 -8.31 -2.47
C HIS A 47 6.10 -6.86 -2.28
N PHE A 48 5.27 -5.90 -2.70
CA PHE A 48 5.49 -4.47 -2.44
C PHE A 48 5.67 -4.17 -0.94
N LEU A 49 4.76 -4.66 -0.10
CA LEU A 49 4.81 -4.41 1.34
C LEU A 49 6.09 -4.96 1.98
N MET A 50 6.57 -6.12 1.52
CA MET A 50 7.84 -6.68 1.99
C MET A 50 9.02 -5.86 1.47
N GLU A 51 9.12 -5.57 0.18
CA GLU A 51 10.24 -4.79 -0.38
C GLU A 51 10.38 -3.41 0.27
N ARG A 52 9.26 -2.72 0.55
CA ARG A 52 9.28 -1.38 1.14
C ARG A 52 9.35 -1.35 2.65
N PHE A 53 8.68 -2.28 3.33
CA PHE A 53 8.45 -2.17 4.77
C PHE A 53 8.98 -3.37 5.58
N ASP A 54 9.76 -4.28 5.00
CA ASP A 54 10.30 -5.44 5.73
C ASP A 54 11.15 -5.05 6.95
N GLN A 55 11.79 -3.88 6.92
CA GLN A 55 12.60 -3.38 8.03
C GLN A 55 11.92 -2.24 8.82
N ALA A 56 10.71 -1.83 8.40
CA ALA A 56 9.96 -0.78 9.08
C ALA A 56 9.53 -1.23 10.48
N LYS A 57 9.64 -0.34 11.46
CA LYS A 57 9.14 -0.62 12.81
C LYS A 57 7.63 -0.43 12.84
N ARG A 58 7.01 -1.06 13.81
CA ARG A 58 5.57 -0.94 14.07
C ARG A 58 5.07 0.50 14.12
N GLU A 59 5.82 1.39 14.78
CA GLU A 59 5.48 2.81 14.91
C GLU A 59 5.45 3.55 13.57
N ASP A 60 6.26 3.09 12.60
CA ASP A 60 6.32 3.66 11.26
C ASP A 60 5.18 3.16 10.36
N LEU A 61 4.57 2.00 10.69
CA LEU A 61 3.47 1.41 9.94
C LEU A 61 2.11 2.00 10.31
N LEU A 62 1.91 2.40 11.57
CA LEU A 62 0.64 2.91 12.07
C LEU A 62 0.11 4.12 11.27
N PRO A 63 0.94 5.13 10.91
CA PRO A 63 0.48 6.27 10.11
C PRO A 63 -0.02 5.91 8.71
N LEU A 64 0.40 4.77 8.14
CA LEU A 64 -0.02 4.35 6.79
C LEU A 64 -1.50 3.94 6.72
N PHE A 65 -2.11 3.61 7.87
CA PHE A 65 -3.54 3.29 7.95
C PHE A 65 -4.44 4.53 7.92
N ASP A 66 -3.88 5.70 8.24
CA ASP A 66 -4.61 6.97 8.27
C ASP A 66 -4.46 7.76 6.96
N ASP A 67 -3.53 7.36 6.08
CA ASP A 67 -3.19 8.05 4.84
C ASP A 67 -3.01 7.04 3.69
N ALA A 68 -4.15 6.62 3.13
CA ALA A 68 -4.19 5.67 2.03
C ALA A 68 -3.58 6.24 0.73
N GLU A 69 -3.73 7.55 0.48
CA GLU A 69 -3.18 8.21 -0.71
C GLU A 69 -1.65 8.13 -0.72
N ARG A 70 -1.01 8.36 0.43
CA ARG A 70 0.44 8.20 0.56
C ARG A 70 0.89 6.77 0.24
N LEU A 71 0.16 5.77 0.72
CA LEU A 71 0.52 4.36 0.48
C LEU A 71 0.39 3.99 -1.00
N LEU A 72 -0.64 4.52 -1.69
CA LEU A 72 -0.79 4.39 -3.13
C LEU A 72 0.32 5.11 -3.90
N ALA A 73 0.73 6.30 -3.46
CA ALA A 73 1.85 7.02 -4.08
C ALA A 73 3.17 6.25 -3.97
N GLU A 74 3.45 5.62 -2.82
CA GLU A 74 4.63 4.77 -2.63
C GLU A 74 4.59 3.50 -3.50
N LEU A 75 3.39 2.95 -3.73
CA LEU A 75 3.15 1.82 -4.63
C LEU A 75 3.41 2.18 -6.10
N VAL A 76 2.90 3.33 -6.56
CA VAL A 76 3.14 3.83 -7.92
C VAL A 76 4.62 4.13 -8.15
N ALA A 77 5.27 4.79 -7.19
CA ALA A 77 6.71 5.04 -7.26
C ALA A 77 7.51 3.74 -7.35
N HIS A 78 7.13 2.71 -6.60
CA HIS A 78 7.77 1.40 -6.68
C HIS A 78 7.54 0.70 -8.02
N ALA A 79 6.32 0.80 -8.58
CA ALA A 79 6.03 0.30 -9.92
C ALA A 79 6.93 0.96 -10.98
N GLY A 80 7.17 2.27 -10.84
CA GLY A 80 8.11 3.01 -11.68
C GLY A 80 9.56 2.54 -11.54
N GLU A 81 10.05 2.31 -10.31
CA GLU A 81 11.39 1.75 -10.08
C GLU A 81 11.59 0.37 -10.75
N LEU A 82 10.52 -0.42 -10.85
CA LEU A 82 10.52 -1.73 -11.49
C LEU A 82 10.28 -1.67 -13.01
N GLY A 83 10.10 -0.47 -13.57
CA GLY A 83 9.85 -0.25 -15.00
C GLY A 83 8.50 -0.79 -15.47
N LEU A 84 7.54 -0.97 -14.55
CA LEU A 84 6.18 -1.42 -14.87
C LEU A 84 5.28 -0.27 -15.28
N VAL A 85 5.64 0.95 -14.89
CA VAL A 85 4.97 2.19 -15.28
C VAL A 85 6.01 3.21 -15.66
N ASP A 86 5.75 3.91 -16.75
CA ASP A 86 6.52 5.09 -17.10
C ASP A 86 5.98 6.26 -16.28
N LEU A 87 6.77 6.72 -15.31
CA LEU A 87 6.44 7.93 -14.54
C LEU A 87 6.92 9.21 -15.26
N GLU A 88 7.60 9.05 -16.40
CA GLU A 88 7.96 10.13 -17.32
C GLU A 88 6.80 10.42 -18.29
N GLU A 89 5.74 11.07 -17.81
CA GLU A 89 4.90 11.90 -18.68
C GLU A 89 4.84 13.33 -18.11
N GLU A 90 5.87 14.12 -18.42
CA GLU A 90 5.78 15.58 -18.45
C GLU A 90 6.18 16.07 -19.85
N ASP A 91 5.18 16.47 -20.64
CA ASP A 91 5.29 17.49 -21.69
C ASP A 91 4.39 18.69 -21.32
#